data_AF-A0A927DKA8-F1
#
_entry.id   AF-A0A927DKA8-F1
#
_cell.length_a   1.000
_cell.length_b   1.000
_cell.length_c   1.000
_cell.angle_alpha   90.00
_cell.angle_beta   90.00
_cell.angle_gamma   90.00
#
_symmetry.space_group_name_H-M   'P 1'
#
loop_
_entity.id
_entity.type
_entity.pdbx_description
1 polymer ?
#
loop_
_entity_poly.entity_id
_entity_poly.type
_entity_poly.pdbx_seq_one_letter_code
_entity_poly.pdbx_strand_id
1 'polypeptide(L)'
;MWEKILQKNLYSEWVIRNTLYWMTPVSPWKLEENTSSWIIFFEISGPECEFEFGRLLNDFSLREKLHHQTGQLRDAIVSKVLRSIDDRLA
;
A
#
# COMPACT_ATOMS: atom_id res chain seq x y z
N MET A 1 -3.16 3.83 23.14
CA MET A 1 -2.29 2.80 22.53
C MET A 1 -3.17 1.70 21.98
N TRP A 2 -3.06 1.44 20.67
CA TRP A 2 -3.84 0.43 19.96
C TRP A 2 -2.92 -0.50 19.17
N GLU A 3 -3.17 -1.79 19.29
CA GLU A 3 -2.44 -2.83 18.56
C GLU A 3 -3.33 -3.42 17.45
N LYS A 4 -2.76 -3.51 16.24
CA LYS A 4 -3.41 -4.14 15.09
C LYS A 4 -2.52 -5.23 14.50
N ILE A 5 -3.07 -6.43 14.40
CA ILE A 5 -2.42 -7.59 13.78
C ILE A 5 -3.09 -7.86 12.43
N LEU A 6 -2.30 -7.98 11.37
CA LEU A 6 -2.76 -8.25 10.01
C LEU A 6 -1.96 -9.40 9.39
N GLN A 7 -2.62 -10.28 8.64
CA GLN A 7 -1.96 -11.45 8.05
C GLN A 7 -1.26 -11.10 6.74
N LYS A 8 -0.01 -11.56 6.57
CA LYS A 8 0.84 -11.31 5.40
C LYS A 8 0.30 -11.92 4.11
N ASN A 9 -0.50 -12.98 4.21
CA ASN A 9 -1.16 -13.59 3.04
C ASN A 9 -2.35 -12.76 2.53
N LEU A 10 -2.85 -11.80 3.31
CA LEU A 10 -3.96 -10.91 2.94
C LEU A 10 -3.49 -9.51 2.57
N TYR A 11 -2.42 -9.03 3.23
CA TYR A 11 -1.91 -7.68 3.06
C TYR A 11 -0.41 -7.73 2.75
N SER A 12 -0.04 -7.25 1.56
CA SER A 12 1.35 -7.13 1.17
C SER A 12 2.07 -6.06 2.00
N GLU A 13 3.40 -6.10 2.01
CA GLU A 13 4.18 -5.02 2.62
C GLU A 13 3.87 -3.68 1.95
N TRP A 14 3.64 -3.65 0.64
CA TRP A 14 3.31 -2.43 -0.09
C TRP A 14 2.04 -1.77 0.45
N VAL A 15 0.98 -2.56 0.68
CA VAL A 15 -0.27 -2.06 1.26
C VAL A 15 -0.03 -1.50 2.66
N ILE A 16 0.68 -2.23 3.52
CA ILE A 16 0.93 -1.83 4.91
C ILE A 16 1.78 -0.55 4.98
N ARG A 17 2.89 -0.48 4.24
CA ARG A 17 3.78 0.68 4.24
C ARG A 17 3.08 1.95 3.76
N ASN A 18 2.30 1.85 2.68
CA ASN A 18 1.54 3.01 2.19
C ASN A 18 0.45 3.42 3.18
N THR A 19 -0.28 2.48 3.76
CA THR A 19 -1.28 2.76 4.79
C THR A 19 -0.65 3.51 5.96
N LEU A 20 0.47 3.02 6.49
CA LEU A 20 1.15 3.60 7.64
C LEU A 20 1.78 4.96 7.33
N TYR A 21 2.34 5.14 6.13
CA TYR A 21 2.84 6.45 5.70
C TYR A 21 1.78 7.54 5.87
N TRP A 22 0.54 7.27 5.45
CA TRP A 22 -0.58 8.21 5.56
C TRP A 22 -1.20 8.29 6.96
N MET A 23 -0.93 7.33 7.84
CA MET A 23 -1.30 7.39 9.25
C MET A 23 -0.35 8.25 10.09
N THR A 24 0.85 8.55 9.61
CA THR A 24 1.86 9.38 10.34
C THR A 24 1.30 10.69 10.92
N PRO A 25 0.48 11.50 10.21
CA PRO A 25 -0.13 12.70 10.79
C PRO A 25 -1.27 12.42 11.78
N VAL A 26 -1.82 11.20 11.80
CA VAL A 26 -2.97 10.80 12.64
C VAL A 26 -2.49 10.26 13.99
N SER A 27 -1.49 9.38 13.94
CA SER A 27 -0.85 8.83 15.13
C SER A 27 0.57 8.38 14.79
N PRO A 28 1.56 8.64 15.68
CA PRO A 28 2.82 7.91 15.65
C PRO A 28 2.54 6.40 15.66
N TRP A 29 3.33 5.66 14.89
CA TRP A 29 3.18 4.23 14.73
C TRP A 29 4.52 3.50 14.73
N LYS A 30 4.50 2.24 15.16
CA LYS A 30 5.61 1.29 15.03
C LYS A 30 5.11 0.07 14.27
N LEU A 31 5.89 -0.37 13.28
CA LEU A 31 5.65 -1.59 12.54
C LEU A 31 6.66 -2.65 12.96
N GLU A 32 6.15 -3.80 13.39
CA GLU A 32 6.90 -5.03 13.59
C GLU A 32 6.31 -6.14 12.71
N GLU A 33 7.05 -7.24 12.59
CA GLU A 33 6.60 -8.38 11.81
C GLU A 33 7.09 -9.69 12.43
N ASN A 34 6.33 -10.75 12.15
CA ASN A 34 6.78 -12.13 12.32
C ASN A 34 6.58 -12.89 11.00
N THR A 35 6.72 -14.21 11.02
CA THR A 35 6.64 -15.05 9.81
C THR A 35 5.30 -14.93 9.08
N SER A 36 4.18 -14.74 9.80
CA SER A 36 2.83 -14.76 9.23
C SER A 36 2.09 -13.42 9.28
N SER A 37 2.54 -12.48 10.11
CA SER A 37 1.76 -11.31 10.47
C SER A 37 2.58 -10.02 10.52
N TRP A 38 1.91 -8.92 10.19
CA TRP A 38 2.29 -7.55 10.52
C TRP A 38 1.70 -7.21 11.88
N ILE A 39 2.48 -6.56 12.74
CA ILE A 39 2.06 -6.09 14.07
C ILE A 39 2.28 -4.58 14.11
N ILE A 40 1.20 -3.83 14.27
CA ILE A 40 1.22 -2.37 14.20
C ILE A 40 0.81 -1.81 15.55
N PHE A 41 1.63 -0.94 16.11
CA PHE A 41 1.34 -0.23 17.35
C PHE A 41 1.09 1.25 17.03
N PHE A 42 -0.06 1.77 17.42
CA PHE A 42 -0.38 3.19 17.38
C PHE A 42 -0.30 3.78 18.79
N GLU A 43 0.45 4.88 18.94
CA GLU A 43 0.56 5.57 20.23
C GLU A 43 -0.76 6.23 20.62
N ILE A 44 -1.36 6.97 19.68
CA ILE A 44 -2.67 7.62 19.81
C ILE A 44 -3.72 6.65 19.27
N SER A 45 -4.82 6.50 20.00
CA SER A 45 -5.90 5.57 19.66
C SER A 45 -7.25 6.24 19.86
N GLY A 46 -8.23 5.85 19.06
CA GLY A 46 -9.60 6.34 19.14
C GLY A 46 -10.38 6.02 17.87
N PRO A 47 -11.72 6.21 17.87
CA PRO A 47 -12.57 5.84 16.74
C PRO A 47 -12.15 6.47 15.41
N GLU A 48 -11.68 7.72 15.43
CA GLU A 48 -11.20 8.43 14.24
C GLU A 48 -9.92 7.80 13.67
N CYS A 49 -8.97 7.44 14.55
CA CYS A 49 -7.73 6.76 14.16
C CYS A 49 -8.00 5.37 13.58
N GLU A 50 -8.90 4.60 14.20
CA GLU A 50 -9.27 3.27 13.73
C GLU A 50 -10.01 3.32 12.40
N PHE A 51 -10.93 4.29 12.26
CA PHE A 51 -11.65 4.53 11.02
C PHE A 51 -10.71 4.90 9.88
N GLU A 52 -9.81 5.87 10.12
CA GLU A 52 -8.86 6.35 9.11
C GLU A 52 -7.90 5.25 8.69
N PHE A 53 -7.41 4.45 9.64
CA PHE A 53 -6.60 3.27 9.34
C PHE A 53 -7.36 2.28 8.45
N GLY A 54 -8.61 1.97 8.78
CA GLY A 54 -9.44 1.06 7.99
C GLY A 54 -9.70 1.58 6.57
N ARG A 55 -9.95 2.88 6.43
CA ARG A 55 -10.14 3.55 5.14
C ARG A 55 -8.89 3.45 4.28
N LEU A 56 -7.73 3.83 4.81
CA LEU A 56 -6.45 3.78 4.09
C LEU A 56 -6.05 2.36 3.71
N LEU A 57 -6.24 1.39 4.63
CA LEU A 57 -5.94 -0.02 4.35
C LEU A 57 -6.79 -0.54 3.18
N ASN A 58 -8.09 -0.19 3.16
CA ASN A 58 -8.98 -0.54 2.05
C ASN A 58 -8.51 0.10 0.73
N ASP A 59 -8.24 1.41 0.75
CA ASP A 59 -7.81 2.17 -0.42
C ASP A 59 -6.53 1.58 -1.03
N PHE A 60 -5.52 1.26 -0.23
CA PHE A 60 -4.27 0.67 -0.73
C PHE A 60 -4.44 -0.78 -1.16
N SER A 61 -5.25 -1.59 -0.48
CA SER A 61 -5.59 -2.93 -0.97
C SER A 61 -6.27 -2.87 -2.35
N LEU A 62 -7.18 -1.92 -2.58
CA LEU A 62 -7.83 -1.76 -3.88
C LEU A 62 -6.84 -1.29 -4.95
N ARG A 63 -5.99 -0.31 -4.63
CA ARG A 63 -4.94 0.18 -5.55
C ARG A 63 -4.00 -0.92 -5.99
N GLU A 64 -3.55 -1.77 -5.06
CA GLU A 64 -2.69 -2.91 -5.41
C GLU A 64 -3.38 -3.87 -6.38
N LYS A 65 -4.64 -4.22 -6.12
CA LYS A 65 -5.43 -5.08 -7.02
C LYS A 65 -5.56 -4.47 -8.42
N LEU A 66 -5.88 -3.18 -8.50
CA LEU A 66 -5.98 -2.47 -9.77
C LEU A 66 -4.63 -2.39 -10.48
N HIS A 67 -3.54 -2.14 -9.76
CA HIS A 67 -2.19 -2.15 -10.33
C HIS A 67 -1.82 -3.53 -10.89
N HIS A 68 -2.16 -4.62 -10.20
CA HIS A 68 -1.91 -5.97 -10.70
C HIS A 68 -2.72 -6.25 -11.98
N GLN A 69 -3.98 -5.81 -12.04
CA GLN A 69 -4.86 -5.99 -13.19
C GLN A 69 -4.49 -5.13 -14.40
N THR A 70 -3.93 -3.94 -14.17
CA THR A 70 -3.64 -2.95 -15.22
C THR A 70 -2.16 -2.82 -15.57
N GLY A 71 -1.27 -3.44 -14.78
CA GLY A 71 0.18 -3.34 -14.95
C GLY A 71 0.65 -3.75 -16.33
N GLN A 72 0.14 -4.88 -16.84
CA GLN A 72 0.49 -5.37 -18.19
C GLN A 72 0.10 -4.37 -19.29
N LEU A 73 -1.10 -3.77 -19.19
CA LEU A 73 -1.55 -2.78 -20.17
C LEU A 73 -0.68 -1.52 -20.12
N ARG A 74 -0.37 -1.03 -18.91
CA ARG A 74 0.53 0.11 -18.72
C ARG A 74 1.89 -0.16 -19.33
N ASP A 75 2.48 -1.31 -19.06
CA ASP A 75 3.82 -1.66 -19.53
C ASP A 75 3.84 -1.83 -21.06
N ALA A 76 2.76 -2.33 -21.65
CA ALA A 76 2.58 -2.39 -23.10
C ALA A 76 2.51 -1.00 -23.75
N ILE A 77 1.78 -0.06 -23.14
CA ILE A 77 1.71 1.34 -23.61
C ILE A 77 3.08 1.99 -23.53
N VAL A 78 3.79 1.87 -22.39
CA VAL A 78 5.14 2.43 -22.22
C VAL A 78 6.10 1.85 -23.26
N SER A 79 6.08 0.53 -23.45
CA SER A 79 6.94 -0.14 -24.44
C SER A 79 6.66 0.30 -25.88
N LYS A 80 5.40 0.60 -26.21
CA LYS A 80 5.01 1.12 -27.53
C LYS A 80 5.50 2.55 -27.73
N VAL A 81 5.39 3.39 -26.71
CA VAL A 81 5.88 4.78 -26.75
C VAL A 81 7.39 4.82 -26.92
N LEU A 82 8.14 4.04 -26.14
CA LEU A 82 9.61 3.98 -26.23
C LEU A 82 10.06 3.54 -27.63
N ARG A 83 9.48 2.46 -28.17
CA ARG A 83 9.76 2.01 -29.54
C ARG A 83 9.50 3.09 -30.60
N SER A 84 8.38 3.81 -30.48
CA SER A 84 8.06 4.89 -31.41
C SER A 84 9.05 6.07 -31.34
N ILE A 85 9.71 6.29 -30.21
CA ILE A 85 10.76 7.30 -30.06
C ILE A 85 12.05 6.79 -30.70
N ASP A 86 12.43 5.55 -30.42
CA ASP A 86 13.62 4.92 -31.01
C ASP A 86 13.56 4.91 -32.54
N ASP A 87 12.40 4.53 -33.11
CA ASP A 87 12.17 4.52 -34.57
C ASP A 87 12.30 5.91 -35.22
N ARG A 88 12.12 6.99 -34.47
CA ARG A 88 12.26 8.38 -34.95
C ARG A 88 13.68 8.92 -34.83
N LEU A 89 14.50 8.32 -33.99
CA LEU A 89 15.89 8.71 -33.74
C LEU A 89 16.89 7.92 -34.58
N ALA A 90 16.47 6.80 -35.17
CA ALA A 90 17.21 6.02 -36.16
C ALA A 90 17.13 6.65 -37.57
#